data_AF-A0A7X0GF09-F1
#
_entry.id   AF-A0A7X0GF09-F1
#
_cell.length_a   1.000
_cell.length_b   1.000
_cell.length_c   1.000
_cell.angle_alpha   90.00
_cell.angle_beta   90.00
_cell.angle_gamma   90.00
#
_symmetry.space_group_name_H-M   'P 1'
#
loop_
_entity.id
_entity.type
_entity.pdbx_description
1 polymer ?
#
loop_
_entity_poly.entity_id
_entity_poly.type
_entity_poly.pdbx_seq_one_letter_code
_entity_poly.pdbx_strand_id
1 'polypeptide(L)'
;MSDEKITDQENHEVRTEFVSCMAAFDIQIELQESDSIKSTSPAGMTDAKYDELSKNCRAETSGQISSLYFQINRNPENKDEFAIMVECLSRSGLAERGYSAKDYEAAFGEQNFPFDVGDPRFRACSLDPLNREGTIP
;
A
#
# COMPACT_ATOMS: atom_id res chain seq x y z
N MET A 1 -21.39 -12.59 5.11
CA MET A 1 -20.53 -12.40 3.93
C MET A 1 -20.97 -13.42 2.91
N SER A 2 -21.62 -12.99 1.83
CA SER A 2 -22.24 -13.92 0.86
C SER A 2 -22.19 -13.41 -0.58
N ASP A 3 -21.14 -12.68 -0.93
CA ASP A 3 -20.63 -12.59 -2.28
C ASP A 3 -19.10 -12.67 -2.22
N GLU A 4 -18.47 -13.29 -3.21
CA GLU A 4 -17.00 -13.45 -3.28
C GLU A 4 -16.32 -12.14 -3.72
N LYS A 5 -16.90 -11.00 -3.36
CA LYS A 5 -16.46 -9.65 -3.74
C LYS A 5 -16.43 -8.78 -2.50
N ILE A 6 -15.28 -8.18 -2.24
CA ILE A 6 -15.18 -7.11 -1.25
C ILE A 6 -15.69 -5.84 -1.94
N THR A 7 -16.71 -5.21 -1.39
CA THR A 7 -17.25 -3.95 -1.90
C THR A 7 -16.47 -2.74 -1.35
N ASP A 8 -16.63 -1.56 -1.98
CA ASP A 8 -16.09 -0.29 -1.45
C ASP A 8 -16.55 -0.03 -0.02
N GLN A 9 -17.82 -0.33 0.27
CA GLN A 9 -18.44 -0.15 1.57
C GLN A 9 -17.81 -1.08 2.62
N GLU A 10 -17.67 -2.37 2.31
CA GLU A 10 -17.01 -3.33 3.21
C GLU A 10 -15.53 -2.98 3.43
N ASN A 11 -14.81 -2.56 2.39
CA ASN A 11 -13.44 -2.07 2.55
C ASN A 11 -13.37 -0.82 3.45
N HIS A 12 -14.30 0.12 3.29
CA HIS A 12 -14.38 1.31 4.14
C HIS A 12 -14.67 0.96 5.62
N GLU A 13 -15.60 0.03 5.86
CA GLU A 13 -15.92 -0.48 7.20
C GLU A 13 -14.70 -1.11 7.87
N VAL A 14 -14.01 -2.01 7.16
CA VAL A 14 -12.79 -2.66 7.65
C VAL A 14 -11.69 -1.65 7.99
N ARG A 15 -11.48 -0.63 7.15
CA ARG A 15 -10.49 0.43 7.44
C ARG A 15 -10.90 1.27 8.65
N THR A 16 -12.19 1.54 8.81
CA THR A 16 -12.72 2.30 9.95
C THR A 16 -12.54 1.53 11.27
N GLU A 17 -12.77 0.22 11.27
CA GLU A 17 -12.51 -0.63 12.43
C GLU A 17 -11.03 -0.60 12.83
N PHE A 18 -10.12 -0.67 11.85
CA PHE A 18 -8.68 -0.57 12.12
C PHE A 18 -8.31 0.79 12.73
N VAL A 19 -8.82 1.90 12.19
CA VAL A 19 -8.62 3.24 12.75
C VAL A 19 -9.13 3.31 14.20
N SER A 20 -10.31 2.76 14.47
CA SER A 20 -10.88 2.72 15.81
C SER A 20 -10.03 1.92 16.79
N CYS A 21 -9.46 0.79 16.36
CA CYS A 21 -8.57 -0.02 17.20
C CYS A 21 -7.29 0.74 17.55
N MET A 22 -6.65 1.39 16.58
CA MET A 22 -5.42 2.16 16.80
C MET A 22 -5.66 3.38 17.71
N ALA A 23 -6.82 4.03 17.59
CA ALA A 23 -7.20 5.16 18.43
C ALA A 23 -7.32 4.80 19.92
N ALA A 24 -7.63 3.54 20.26
CA ALA A 24 -7.66 3.06 21.65
C ALA A 24 -6.27 3.08 22.33
N PHE A 25 -5.20 3.22 21.55
CA PHE A 25 -3.81 3.33 22.01
C PHE A 25 -3.22 4.73 21.79
N ASP A 26 -4.08 5.74 21.63
CA ASP A 26 -3.70 7.14 21.34
C ASP A 26 -2.93 7.31 20.01
N ILE A 27 -3.03 6.34 19.10
CA ILE A 27 -2.42 6.42 17.77
C ILE A 27 -3.44 6.96 16.78
N GLN A 28 -3.14 8.11 16.18
CA GLN A 28 -3.97 8.71 15.15
C GLN A 28 -3.63 8.11 13.80
N ILE A 29 -4.64 7.59 13.10
CA ILE A 29 -4.52 7.05 11.75
C ILE A 29 -5.28 7.94 10.78
N GLU A 30 -4.56 8.49 9.80
CA GLU A 30 -5.13 9.16 8.63
C GLU A 30 -5.13 8.16 7.47
N LEU A 31 -6.32 7.73 7.05
CA LEU A 31 -6.51 6.90 5.86
C LEU A 31 -6.11 7.70 4.61
N GLN A 32 -5.17 7.18 3.83
CA GLN A 32 -4.75 7.79 2.57
C GLN A 32 -5.50 7.15 1.39
N GLU A 33 -5.24 7.64 0.17
CA GLU A 33 -5.55 6.89 -1.04
C GLU A 33 -4.84 5.53 -1.02
N SER A 34 -5.47 4.51 -1.63
CA SER A 34 -5.13 3.08 -1.51
C SER A 34 -5.17 2.48 -0.09
N ASP A 35 -4.43 1.39 0.13
CA ASP A 35 -4.22 0.72 1.42
C ASP A 35 -3.22 1.45 2.32
N SER A 36 -2.66 2.56 1.86
CA SER A 36 -1.71 3.37 2.64
C SER A 36 -2.39 4.10 3.81
N ILE A 37 -1.62 4.28 4.89
CA ILE A 37 -2.01 5.03 6.07
C ILE A 37 -0.88 5.97 6.48
N LYS A 38 -1.23 7.11 7.05
CA LYS A 38 -0.30 7.96 7.79
C LYS A 38 -0.64 7.84 9.27
N SER A 39 0.35 7.53 10.10
CA SER A 39 0.17 7.39 11.54
C SER A 39 0.88 8.49 12.31
N THR A 40 0.28 8.90 13.42
CA THR A 40 0.91 9.77 14.42
C THR A 40 0.79 9.08 15.77
N SER A 41 1.93 8.71 16.34
CA SER A 41 2.04 8.00 17.61
C SER A 41 2.34 8.97 18.76
N PRO A 42 1.94 8.64 20.00
CA PRO A 42 2.28 9.45 21.16
C PRO A 42 3.80 9.46 21.43
N ALA A 43 4.26 10.53 22.08
CA ALA A 43 5.68 10.70 22.41
C ALA A 43 6.18 9.54 23.30
N GLY A 44 7.33 8.96 22.94
CA GLY A 44 7.93 7.82 23.65
C GLY A 44 7.46 6.45 23.19
N MET A 45 6.54 6.37 22.22
CA MET A 45 6.24 5.11 21.54
C MET A 45 7.43 4.66 20.69
N THR A 46 7.79 3.38 20.81
CA THR A 46 8.82 2.77 19.97
C THR A 46 8.20 2.17 18.71
N ASP A 47 8.98 2.11 17.62
CA ASP A 47 8.54 1.49 16.37
C ASP A 47 8.12 0.02 16.58
N ALA A 48 8.89 -0.73 17.39
CA ALA A 48 8.54 -2.11 17.73
C ALA A 48 7.18 -2.24 18.42
N LYS A 49 6.82 -1.29 19.31
CA LYS A 49 5.53 -1.31 19.98
C LYS A 49 4.40 -0.91 19.05
N TYR A 50 4.64 0.09 18.19
CA TYR A 50 3.70 0.47 17.13
C TYR A 50 3.40 -0.73 16.21
N ASP A 51 4.45 -1.44 15.77
CA ASP A 51 4.31 -2.60 14.89
C ASP A 51 3.52 -3.74 15.53
N GLU A 52 3.76 -4.01 16.82
CA GLU A 52 3.01 -4.99 17.60
C GLU A 52 1.51 -4.63 17.65
N LEU A 53 1.19 -3.39 18.03
CA LEU A 53 -0.20 -2.92 18.14
C LEU A 53 -0.90 -2.91 16.77
N SER A 54 -0.20 -2.45 15.73
CA SER A 54 -0.70 -2.44 14.35
C SER A 54 -1.01 -3.86 13.86
N LYS A 55 -0.14 -4.84 14.15
CA LYS A 55 -0.39 -6.25 13.83
C LYS A 55 -1.61 -6.80 14.58
N ASN A 56 -1.73 -6.51 15.88
CA ASN A 56 -2.87 -6.96 16.67
C ASN A 56 -4.17 -6.36 16.14
N CYS A 57 -4.23 -5.04 15.91
CA CYS A 57 -5.39 -4.40 15.32
C CYS A 57 -5.75 -4.96 13.94
N ARG A 58 -4.77 -5.27 13.09
CA ARG A 58 -5.01 -5.92 11.78
C ARG A 58 -5.47 -7.37 11.87
N ALA A 59 -5.19 -8.06 12.97
CA ALA A 59 -5.62 -9.44 13.19
C ALA A 59 -7.01 -9.50 13.83
N GLU A 60 -7.33 -8.55 14.71
CA GLU A 60 -8.65 -8.39 15.33
C GLU A 60 -9.68 -7.81 14.36
N THR A 61 -9.22 -6.98 13.42
CA THR A 61 -10.04 -6.45 12.32
C THR A 61 -9.79 -7.25 11.05
N SER A 62 -10.66 -7.08 10.07
CA SER A 62 -10.42 -7.63 8.74
C SER A 62 -9.37 -6.84 7.94
N GLY A 63 -8.44 -6.11 8.57
CA GLY A 63 -7.53 -5.16 7.91
C GLY A 63 -6.73 -5.71 6.72
N GLN A 64 -6.43 -7.01 6.71
CA GLN A 64 -5.80 -7.70 5.57
C GLN A 64 -6.70 -7.76 4.32
N ILE A 65 -8.03 -7.80 4.51
CA ILE A 65 -9.04 -7.72 3.44
C ILE A 65 -8.92 -6.39 2.70
N SER A 66 -8.57 -5.29 3.39
CA SER A 66 -8.39 -4.00 2.74
C SER A 66 -7.19 -3.97 1.79
N SER A 67 -6.03 -4.46 2.22
CA SER A 67 -4.86 -4.57 1.33
C SER A 67 -5.15 -5.45 0.12
N LEU A 68 -5.88 -6.56 0.32
CA LEU A 68 -6.30 -7.44 -0.77
C LEU A 68 -7.26 -6.73 -1.73
N TYR A 69 -8.22 -5.95 -1.23
CA TYR A 69 -9.14 -5.15 -2.04
C TYR A 69 -8.38 -4.21 -2.98
N PHE A 70 -7.41 -3.46 -2.46
CA PHE A 70 -6.63 -2.54 -3.27
C PHE A 70 -5.74 -3.25 -4.28
N GLN A 71 -5.14 -4.39 -3.92
CA GLN A 71 -4.36 -5.21 -4.86
C GLN A 71 -5.21 -5.72 -6.02
N ILE A 72 -6.40 -6.28 -5.74
CA ILE A 72 -7.33 -6.77 -6.76
C ILE A 72 -7.78 -5.62 -7.66
N ASN A 73 -8.11 -4.47 -7.09
CA ASN A 73 -8.63 -3.35 -7.88
C ASN A 73 -7.58 -2.72 -8.79
N ARG A 74 -6.33 -2.57 -8.32
CA ARG A 74 -5.27 -1.98 -9.15
C ARG A 74 -4.71 -2.98 -10.18
N ASN A 75 -4.78 -4.28 -9.90
CA ASN A 75 -4.26 -5.36 -10.76
C ASN A 75 -5.26 -6.53 -10.90
N PRO A 76 -6.44 -6.33 -11.53
CA PRO A 76 -7.51 -7.34 -11.58
C PRO A 76 -7.17 -8.53 -12.49
N GLU A 77 -6.24 -8.34 -13.41
CA GLU A 77 -5.75 -9.39 -14.31
C GLU A 77 -4.62 -10.21 -13.67
N ASN A 78 -4.23 -9.89 -12.43
CA ASN A 78 -3.15 -10.53 -11.68
C ASN A 78 -1.85 -10.63 -12.51
N LYS A 79 -1.46 -9.52 -13.14
CA LYS A 79 -0.18 -9.41 -13.83
C LYS A 79 0.96 -9.49 -12.82
N ASP A 80 2.15 -9.81 -13.31
CA ASP A 80 3.37 -9.74 -12.52
C ASP A 80 3.52 -8.34 -11.91
N GLU A 81 3.46 -8.27 -10.58
CA GLU A 81 3.47 -7.02 -9.81
C GLU A 81 4.76 -6.23 -10.03
N PHE A 82 5.91 -6.91 -10.09
CA PHE A 82 7.19 -6.26 -10.31
C PHE A 82 7.30 -5.74 -11.74
N ALA A 83 6.75 -6.48 -12.71
CA ALA A 83 6.72 -6.03 -14.10
C ALA A 83 5.87 -4.76 -14.28
N ILE A 84 4.65 -4.72 -13.73
CA ILE A 84 3.77 -3.54 -13.88
C ILE A 84 4.30 -2.33 -13.12
N MET A 85 4.93 -2.54 -11.96
CA MET A 85 5.60 -1.47 -11.21
C MET A 85 6.77 -0.90 -12.00
N VAL A 86 7.68 -1.72 -12.52
CA VAL A 86 8.83 -1.25 -13.30
C VAL A 86 8.40 -0.55 -14.57
N GLU A 87 7.40 -1.07 -15.28
CA GLU A 87 6.87 -0.43 -16.48
C GLU A 87 6.37 0.98 -16.15
N CYS A 88 5.62 1.11 -15.05
CA CYS A 88 5.15 2.40 -14.57
C CYS A 88 6.27 3.37 -14.19
N LEU A 89 7.24 2.90 -13.41
CA LEU A 89 8.38 3.69 -12.96
C LEU A 89 9.23 4.15 -14.15
N SER A 90 9.33 3.33 -15.20
CA SER A 90 10.00 3.67 -16.44
C SER A 90 9.23 4.71 -17.25
N ARG A 91 7.90 4.55 -17.40
CA ARG A 91 7.04 5.54 -18.08
C ARG A 91 7.08 6.91 -17.40
N SER A 92 7.08 6.94 -16.06
CA SER A 92 7.17 8.19 -15.28
C SER A 92 8.59 8.78 -15.22
N GLY A 93 9.57 8.09 -15.81
CA GLY A 93 10.98 8.52 -15.83
C GLY A 93 11.65 8.50 -14.46
N LEU A 94 11.13 7.73 -13.50
CA LEU A 94 11.76 7.53 -12.19
C LEU A 94 12.79 6.39 -12.23
N ALA A 95 12.50 5.31 -12.95
CA ALA A 95 13.45 4.24 -13.21
C ALA A 95 14.17 4.46 -14.55
N GLU A 96 15.49 4.20 -14.56
CA GLU A 96 16.30 4.31 -15.78
C GLU A 96 15.88 3.31 -16.86
N ARG A 97 16.22 3.62 -18.12
CA ARG A 97 15.99 2.71 -19.24
C ARG A 97 16.82 1.44 -19.05
N GLY A 98 16.13 0.30 -18.96
CA GLY A 98 16.75 -1.02 -18.80
C GLY A 98 16.67 -1.57 -17.38
N TYR A 99 16.19 -0.79 -16.40
CA TYR A 99 15.82 -1.32 -15.10
C TYR A 99 14.70 -2.36 -15.27
N SER A 100 14.92 -3.58 -14.80
CA SER A 100 14.03 -4.72 -15.05
C SER A 100 13.20 -5.10 -13.82
N ALA A 101 12.14 -5.89 -14.04
CA ALA A 101 11.34 -6.46 -12.95
C ALA A 101 12.20 -7.23 -11.93
N LYS A 102 13.25 -7.93 -12.40
CA LYS A 102 14.18 -8.67 -11.55
C LYS A 102 15.07 -7.75 -10.72
N ASP A 103 15.52 -6.63 -11.27
CA ASP A 103 16.29 -5.63 -10.52
C ASP A 103 15.42 -4.97 -9.44
N TYR A 104 14.13 -4.76 -9.75
CA TYR A 104 13.16 -4.26 -8.79
C TYR A 104 12.84 -5.26 -7.68
N GLU A 105 12.64 -6.54 -8.02
CA GLU A 105 12.44 -7.61 -7.05
C GLU A 105 13.63 -7.71 -6.08
N ALA A 106 14.86 -7.67 -6.60
CA ALA A 106 16.07 -7.67 -5.78
C ALA A 106 16.14 -6.44 -4.87
N ALA A 107 15.92 -5.24 -5.43
CA ALA A 107 15.89 -3.99 -4.67
C ALA A 107 14.81 -3.98 -3.58
N PHE A 108 13.63 -4.55 -3.87
CA PHE A 108 12.54 -4.70 -2.90
C PHE A 108 12.92 -5.65 -1.77
N GLY A 109 13.53 -6.79 -2.08
CA GLY A 109 14.02 -7.74 -1.07
C GLY A 109 15.10 -7.15 -0.16
N GLU A 110 15.98 -6.33 -0.71
CA GLU A 110 17.07 -5.67 0.02
C GLU A 110 16.66 -4.32 0.66
N GLN A 111 15.45 -3.82 0.36
CA GLN A 111 14.99 -2.47 0.70
C GLN A 111 15.96 -1.38 0.22
N ASN A 112 16.57 -1.59 -0.95
CA ASN A 112 17.62 -0.74 -1.51
C ASN A 112 17.31 -0.40 -2.97
N PHE A 113 16.57 0.69 -3.17
CA PHE A 113 16.17 1.14 -4.50
C PHE A 113 17.18 2.14 -5.09
N PRO A 114 17.44 2.09 -6.40
CA PRO A 114 18.32 3.07 -7.07
C PRO A 114 17.64 4.43 -7.31
N PHE A 115 16.44 4.64 -6.77
CA PHE A 115 15.65 5.86 -6.89
C PHE A 115 14.97 6.18 -5.55
N ASP A 116 14.48 7.41 -5.41
CA ASP A 116 13.77 7.84 -4.21
C ASP A 116 12.35 7.26 -4.18
N VAL A 117 12.09 6.36 -3.23
CA VAL A 117 10.76 5.79 -2.98
C VAL A 117 9.78 6.80 -2.37
N GLY A 118 10.28 7.92 -1.86
CA GLY A 118 9.48 9.08 -1.43
C GLY A 118 9.02 9.96 -2.59
N ASP A 119 9.51 9.73 -3.82
CA ASP A 119 9.12 10.51 -4.99
C ASP A 119 7.62 10.33 -5.29
N PRO A 120 6.87 11.42 -5.55
CA PRO A 120 5.44 11.33 -5.89
C PRO A 120 5.12 10.38 -7.05
N ARG A 121 6.06 10.18 -7.99
CA ARG A 121 5.91 9.23 -9.11
C ARG A 121 5.94 7.78 -8.64
N PHE A 122 6.75 7.46 -7.63
CA PHE A 122 6.75 6.14 -7.01
C PHE A 122 5.40 5.84 -6.37
N ARG A 123 4.87 6.83 -5.63
CA ARG A 123 3.53 6.74 -5.03
C ARG A 123 2.46 6.54 -6.11
N ALA A 124 2.45 7.35 -7.17
CA ALA A 124 1.49 7.22 -8.26
C ALA A 124 1.52 5.82 -8.89
N CYS A 125 2.71 5.27 -9.14
CA CYS A 125 2.87 3.90 -9.63
C CYS A 125 2.41 2.83 -8.64
N SER A 126 2.56 3.04 -7.34
CA SER A 126 2.07 2.10 -6.33
C SER A 126 0.55 2.08 -6.28
N LEU A 127 -0.10 3.23 -6.49
CA LEU A 127 -1.56 3.38 -6.51
C LEU A 127 -2.16 2.78 -7.79
N ASP A 128 -1.59 3.09 -8.96
CA ASP A 128 -2.12 2.71 -10.26
C ASP A 128 -0.99 2.38 -11.27
N PRO A 129 -0.32 1.22 -11.11
CA PRO A 129 0.81 0.84 -11.96
C PRO A 129 0.41 0.65 -13.42
N LEU A 130 -0.88 0.41 -13.68
CA LEU A 130 -1.45 0.22 -15.00
C LEU A 130 -1.98 1.51 -15.64
N ASN A 131 -1.88 2.66 -14.94
CA ASN A 131 -2.40 3.97 -15.36
C ASN A 131 -3.87 3.93 -15.82
N ARG A 132 -4.71 3.16 -15.13
CA ARG A 132 -6.14 2.99 -15.43
C ARG A 132 -6.97 4.22 -15.14
N GLU A 133 -6.56 5.01 -14.16
CA GLU A 133 -7.21 6.26 -13.74
C GLU A 133 -6.58 7.50 -14.39
N GLY A 134 -5.53 7.33 -15.21
CA GLY A 134 -4.86 8.43 -15.91
C GLY A 134 -4.07 9.38 -14.99
N THR A 135 -3.69 8.90 -13.80
CA THR A 135 -3.00 9.70 -12.78
C THR A 135 -1.50 9.88 -13.06
N ILE A 136 -0.98 9.18 -14.07
CA ILE A 136 0.44 9.19 -14.44
C ILE A 136 0.58 9.89 -15.80
N PRO A 137 1.32 11.01 -15.87
CA PRO A 137 1.51 11.78 -17.10
C PRO A 137 2.30 11.04 -18.17
#